data_AF-A0A0F8W483-F1
#
_entry.id   AF-A0A0F8W483-F1
#
_cell.length_a   1.000
_cell.length_b   1.000
_cell.length_c   1.000
_cell.angle_alpha   90.00
_cell.angle_beta   90.00
_cell.angle_gamma   90.00
#
_symmetry.space_group_name_H-M   'P 1'
#
loop_
_entity.id
_entity.type
_entity.pdbx_description
1 polymer ?
#
loop_
_entity_poly.entity_id
_entity_poly.type
_entity_poly.pdbx_seq_one_letter_code
_entity_poly.pdbx_strand_id
1 'polypeptide(L)'
;MKLTKIDINSVTIKDDNGAPDPNLAINWEYDKSDDEEVSEIEILMPRTVIDTVNITNGHTLEVWGGNSTSTDKKYFNGYVYDIIPEGALIKIIGKNKMLDLVRRNVNHVYDSGIDASAGEVSEIAEDLIETFGGMNGTVQPSGTEDGKRLDQFKCINADVFERLMALKKALDWQV
;
A
#
# COMPACT_ATOMS: atom_id res chain seq x y z
N MET A 1 -4.55 20.26 -8.48
CA MET A 1 -3.84 19.63 -7.34
C MET A 1 -2.37 19.62 -7.70
N LYS A 2 -1.49 20.16 -6.86
CA LYS A 2 -0.07 20.36 -7.22
C LYS A 2 0.76 19.31 -6.48
N LEU A 3 1.49 18.49 -7.23
CA LEU A 3 2.54 17.66 -6.67
C LEU A 3 3.68 18.57 -6.23
N THR A 4 4.15 18.38 -5.00
CA THR A 4 5.18 19.24 -4.42
C THR A 4 6.50 18.51 -4.31
N LYS A 5 6.47 17.19 -4.03
CA LYS A 5 7.69 16.41 -3.79
C LYS A 5 7.54 14.93 -4.14
N ILE A 6 8.60 14.34 -4.71
CA ILE A 6 8.75 12.89 -4.88
C ILE A 6 10.08 12.46 -4.25
N ASP A 7 10.01 11.48 -3.35
CA ASP A 7 11.17 10.89 -2.70
C ASP A 7 11.27 9.40 -3.07
N ILE A 8 12.47 8.97 -3.45
CA ILE A 8 12.81 7.55 -3.62
C ILE A 8 13.96 7.22 -2.69
N ASN A 9 13.75 6.28 -1.76
CA ASN A 9 14.75 5.89 -0.77
C ASN A 9 15.34 7.07 0.01
N SER A 10 14.50 8.02 0.42
CA SER A 10 14.91 9.28 1.08
C SER A 10 15.71 10.25 0.20
N VAL A 11 15.85 10.00 -1.10
CA VAL A 11 16.44 10.94 -2.06
C VAL A 11 15.32 11.68 -2.78
N THR A 12 15.34 13.01 -2.69
CA THR A 12 14.40 13.88 -3.40
C THR A 12 14.73 13.90 -4.89
N ILE A 13 13.78 13.47 -5.72
CA ILE A 13 13.93 13.45 -7.19
C ILE A 13 13.07 14.49 -7.92
N LYS A 14 12.25 15.20 -7.16
CA LYS A 14 11.50 16.39 -7.58
C LYS A 14 11.10 17.17 -6.34
N ASP A 15 11.35 18.47 -6.34
CA ASP A 15 10.84 19.42 -5.35
C ASP A 15 10.45 20.73 -6.06
N ASP A 16 9.15 21.07 -6.03
CA ASP A 16 8.61 22.26 -6.69
C ASP A 16 8.65 23.53 -5.81
N ASN A 17 9.16 23.46 -4.57
CA ASN A 17 9.01 24.52 -3.56
C ASN A 17 10.31 25.07 -2.94
N GLY A 18 11.51 24.61 -3.28
CA GLY A 18 12.71 25.46 -3.20
C GLY A 18 14.03 24.84 -2.73
N ALA A 19 15.07 25.09 -3.54
CA ALA A 19 16.51 24.87 -3.36
C ALA A 19 17.04 23.45 -3.72
N PRO A 20 18.26 23.39 -4.26
CA PRO A 20 18.54 23.14 -5.66
C PRO A 20 18.54 21.64 -5.98
N ASP A 21 17.40 20.97 -5.88
CA ASP A 21 17.34 19.54 -6.18
C ASP A 21 16.26 19.20 -7.22
N PRO A 22 16.54 18.16 -8.01
CA PRO A 22 16.38 18.25 -9.45
C PRO A 22 14.96 17.92 -9.88
N ASN A 23 14.43 18.63 -10.87
CA ASN A 23 13.10 18.38 -11.43
C ASN A 23 13.15 17.21 -12.43
N LEU A 24 13.48 16.02 -11.94
CA LEU A 24 13.81 14.85 -12.76
C LEU A 24 12.59 14.05 -13.17
N ALA A 25 11.49 14.13 -12.43
CA ALA A 25 10.23 13.55 -12.85
C ALA A 25 9.58 14.42 -13.96
N ILE A 26 9.44 13.83 -15.15
CA ILE A 26 8.84 14.46 -16.34
C ILE A 26 7.33 14.38 -16.25
N ASN A 27 6.83 13.19 -15.93
CA ASN A 27 5.41 12.91 -15.80
C ASN A 27 5.19 11.94 -14.64
N TRP A 28 4.00 11.99 -14.04
CA TRP A 28 3.58 11.00 -13.08
C TRP A 28 2.07 10.81 -13.19
N GLU A 29 1.64 9.59 -12.97
CA GLU A 29 0.23 9.20 -13.00
C GLU A 29 -0.02 8.35 -11.77
N TYR A 30 -1.04 8.69 -10.99
CA TYR A 30 -1.41 7.93 -9.81
C TYR A 30 -2.81 7.39 -10.02
N ASP A 31 -2.90 6.06 -10.13
CA ASP A 31 -4.18 5.38 -10.16
C ASP A 31 -4.51 4.92 -8.74
N LYS A 32 -5.44 5.65 -8.13
CA LYS A 32 -6.00 5.23 -6.86
C LYS A 32 -7.07 4.19 -7.16
N SER A 33 -6.68 2.93 -7.09
CA SER A 33 -7.65 1.85 -6.95
C SER A 33 -8.41 1.99 -5.63
N ASP A 34 -9.72 1.81 -5.69
CA ASP A 34 -10.53 1.50 -4.52
C ASP A 34 -10.24 0.05 -4.09
N ASP A 35 -10.58 -0.27 -2.84
CA ASP A 35 -10.33 -1.45 -1.98
C ASP A 35 -10.10 -2.86 -2.60
N GLU A 36 -10.34 -3.08 -3.89
CA GLU A 36 -10.17 -4.37 -4.58
C GLU A 36 -8.83 -4.49 -5.35
N GLU A 37 -8.12 -3.40 -5.59
CA GLU A 37 -6.84 -3.41 -6.29
C GLU A 37 -5.75 -2.64 -5.52
N VAL A 38 -4.48 -3.00 -5.76
CA VAL A 38 -3.31 -2.35 -5.14
C VAL A 38 -3.05 -1.04 -5.86
N SER A 39 -3.10 0.09 -5.15
CA SER A 39 -2.90 1.41 -5.78
C SER A 39 -1.52 1.50 -6.41
N GLU A 40 -1.49 2.00 -7.63
CA GLU A 40 -0.29 2.03 -8.47
C GLU A 40 0.05 3.47 -8.82
N ILE A 41 1.34 3.77 -8.81
CA ILE A 41 1.85 5.05 -9.28
C ILE A 41 2.89 4.80 -10.36
N GLU A 42 2.78 5.54 -11.45
CA GLU A 42 3.72 5.53 -12.54
C GLU A 42 4.48 6.84 -12.56
N ILE A 43 5.81 6.79 -12.63
CA ILE A 43 6.66 7.99 -12.70
C ILE A 43 7.60 7.85 -13.89
N LEU A 44 7.52 8.79 -14.81
CA LEU A 44 8.37 8.87 -15.98
C LEU A 44 9.50 9.88 -15.75
N MET A 45 10.74 9.46 -15.96
CA MET A 45 11.92 10.30 -15.76
C MET A 45 13.03 9.97 -16.77
N PRO A 46 14.03 10.85 -16.98
CA PRO A 46 15.19 10.53 -17.82
C PRO A 46 15.96 9.33 -17.26
N ARG A 47 16.51 8.51 -18.14
CA ARG A 47 17.30 7.34 -17.72
C ARG A 47 18.53 7.68 -16.88
N THR A 48 19.12 8.85 -17.10
CA THR A 48 20.29 9.35 -16.35
C THR A 48 20.04 9.49 -14.84
N VAL A 49 18.77 9.51 -14.43
CA VAL A 49 18.35 9.61 -13.03
C VAL A 49 18.59 8.31 -12.26
N ILE A 50 18.45 7.14 -12.91
CA ILE A 50 18.76 5.84 -12.28
C ILE A 50 20.19 5.82 -11.77
N ASP A 51 21.15 6.27 -12.59
CA ASP A 51 22.56 6.23 -12.23
C ASP A 51 22.91 7.27 -11.15
N THR A 52 22.16 8.38 -11.12
CA THR A 52 22.38 9.48 -10.15
C THR A 52 21.79 9.15 -8.78
N VAL A 53 20.62 8.51 -8.74
CA VAL A 53 19.83 8.27 -7.52
C VAL A 53 19.95 6.80 -7.05
N ASN A 54 20.57 5.93 -7.86
CA ASN A 54 20.70 4.50 -7.63
C ASN A 54 19.35 3.82 -7.32
N ILE A 55 18.37 4.07 -8.19
CA ILE A 55 17.01 3.56 -8.00
C ILE A 55 16.99 2.05 -8.30
N THR A 56 16.50 1.26 -7.34
CA THR A 56 16.35 -0.19 -7.48
C THR A 56 14.97 -0.64 -7.01
N ASN A 57 14.53 -1.82 -7.47
CA ASN A 57 13.28 -2.42 -7.03
C ASN A 57 13.32 -2.69 -5.52
N GLY A 58 12.22 -2.37 -4.83
CA GLY A 58 12.09 -2.48 -3.37
C GLY A 58 12.46 -1.21 -2.59
N HIS A 59 13.02 -0.19 -3.23
CA HIS A 59 13.21 1.12 -2.59
C HIS A 59 11.87 1.75 -2.22
N THR A 60 11.84 2.47 -1.10
CA THR A 60 10.65 3.21 -0.66
C THR A 60 10.35 4.33 -1.65
N LEU A 61 9.07 4.50 -1.97
CA LEU A 61 8.57 5.55 -2.84
C LEU A 61 7.51 6.33 -2.07
N GLU A 62 7.73 7.63 -1.92
CA GLU A 62 6.80 8.54 -1.25
C GLU A 62 6.48 9.72 -2.16
N VAL A 63 5.19 10.02 -2.31
CA VAL A 63 4.73 11.17 -3.08
C VAL A 63 3.91 12.08 -2.18
N TRP A 64 4.27 13.36 -2.24
CA TRP A 64 3.68 14.43 -1.46
C TRP A 64 3.06 15.48 -2.36
N GLY A 65 1.97 16.07 -1.91
CA GLY A 65 1.42 17.24 -2.56
C GLY A 65 0.61 18.10 -1.60
N GLY A 66 0.45 19.35 -2.00
CA GLY A 66 -0.14 20.40 -1.18
C GLY A 66 -0.04 21.75 -1.86
N ASN A 67 -0.55 22.77 -1.18
CA ASN A 67 -0.38 24.16 -1.64
C ASN A 67 0.97 24.75 -1.18
N SER A 68 1.58 24.20 -0.13
CA SER A 68 2.86 24.63 0.45
C SER A 68 3.52 23.48 1.22
N THR A 69 4.85 23.49 1.36
CA THR A 69 5.62 22.46 2.09
C THR A 69 5.15 22.20 3.52
N SER A 70 4.58 23.21 4.18
CA SER A 70 4.01 23.10 5.53
C SER A 70 2.61 22.49 5.60
N THR A 71 1.94 22.31 4.46
CA THR A 71 0.60 21.71 4.35
C THR A 71 0.59 20.44 3.48
N ASP A 72 1.77 19.98 3.07
CA ASP A 72 1.92 18.81 2.22
C ASP A 72 1.38 17.57 2.92
N LYS A 73 0.50 16.86 2.21
CA LYS A 73 0.00 15.56 2.62
C LYS A 73 0.68 14.48 1.80
N LYS A 74 0.97 13.36 2.45
CA LYS A 74 1.45 12.16 1.77
C LYS A 74 0.28 11.56 1.00
N TYR A 75 0.40 11.50 -0.33
CA TYR A 75 -0.59 10.92 -1.22
C TYR A 75 -0.30 9.47 -1.55
N PHE A 76 0.98 9.11 -1.60
CA PHE A 76 1.41 7.76 -1.87
C PHE A 76 2.52 7.34 -0.92
N ASN A 77 2.44 6.11 -0.45
CA ASN A 77 3.47 5.44 0.32
C ASN A 77 3.55 3.98 -0.11
N GLY A 78 4.70 3.58 -0.63
CA GLY A 78 4.88 2.24 -1.15
C GLY A 78 6.32 1.95 -1.52
N TYR A 79 6.48 1.06 -2.48
CA TYR A 79 7.78 0.60 -2.95
C TYR A 79 7.86 0.65 -4.47
N VAL A 80 9.06 0.88 -4.99
CA VAL A 80 9.36 0.67 -6.40
C VAL A 80 9.18 -0.81 -6.71
N TYR A 81 8.18 -1.13 -7.53
CA TYR A 81 7.85 -2.49 -7.93
C TYR A 81 8.65 -2.91 -9.15
N ASP A 82 8.66 -2.06 -10.18
CA ASP A 82 9.35 -2.32 -11.42
C ASP A 82 9.92 -1.05 -12.05
N ILE A 83 10.95 -1.22 -12.88
CA ILE A 83 11.65 -0.15 -13.59
C ILE A 83 11.78 -0.56 -15.05
N ILE A 84 10.95 0.05 -15.90
CA ILE A 84 10.83 -0.27 -17.31
C ILE A 84 11.62 0.79 -18.12
N PRO A 85 12.69 0.41 -18.83
CA PRO A 85 13.41 1.34 -19.70
C PRO A 85 12.64 1.60 -21.00
N GLU A 86 12.39 2.88 -21.30
CA GLU A 86 11.72 3.34 -22.52
C GLU A 86 12.66 4.28 -23.31
N GLY A 87 13.69 3.68 -23.92
CA GLY A 87 14.69 4.42 -24.70
C GLY A 87 15.53 5.36 -23.84
N ALA A 88 15.33 6.68 -24.00
CA ALA A 88 15.99 7.73 -23.20
C ALA A 88 15.29 8.00 -21.86
N LEU A 89 14.08 7.46 -21.69
CA LEU A 89 13.28 7.58 -20.49
C LEU A 89 13.24 6.25 -19.73
N ILE A 90 12.82 6.33 -18.48
CA ILE A 90 12.51 5.19 -17.64
C ILE A 90 11.14 5.43 -17.01
N LYS A 91 10.34 4.37 -16.96
CA LYS A 91 9.05 4.32 -16.30
C LYS A 91 9.22 3.52 -15.01
N ILE A 92 9.01 4.18 -13.88
CA ILE A 92 9.02 3.55 -12.56
C ILE A 92 7.57 3.23 -12.21
N ILE A 93 7.30 1.97 -11.90
CA ILE A 93 6.02 1.52 -11.37
C ILE A 93 6.20 1.31 -9.87
N GLY A 94 5.45 2.08 -9.09
CA GLY A 94 5.38 1.96 -7.64
C GLY A 94 4.06 1.35 -7.22
N LYS A 95 4.10 0.45 -6.24
CA LYS A 95 2.88 -0.14 -5.64
C LYS A 95 2.80 0.22 -4.16
N ASN A 96 1.58 0.50 -3.69
CA ASN A 96 1.37 0.86 -2.29
C ASN A 96 1.75 -0.31 -1.36
N LYS A 97 1.81 -0.04 -0.04
CA LYS A 97 2.19 -1.06 0.95
C LYS A 97 1.26 -2.28 0.96
N MET A 98 0.01 -2.19 0.48
CA MET A 98 -0.90 -3.35 0.41
C MET A 98 -0.38 -4.48 -0.48
N LEU A 99 0.61 -4.21 -1.34
CA LEU A 99 1.34 -5.25 -2.04
C LEU A 99 1.96 -6.30 -1.09
N ASP A 100 2.39 -5.91 0.11
CA ASP A 100 2.96 -6.86 1.08
C ASP A 100 1.90 -7.84 1.61
N LEU A 101 0.62 -7.46 1.62
CA LEU A 101 -0.49 -8.35 1.97
C LEU A 101 -0.80 -9.35 0.85
N VAL A 102 -0.58 -8.98 -0.41
CA VAL A 102 -0.73 -9.88 -1.56
C VAL A 102 0.44 -10.87 -1.65
N ARG A 103 1.63 -10.50 -1.18
CA ARG A 103 2.84 -11.34 -1.24
C ARG A 103 2.97 -12.35 -0.10
N ARG A 104 2.14 -12.25 0.93
CA ARG A 104 2.20 -13.09 2.12
C ARG A 104 1.03 -14.06 2.17
N ASN A 105 1.37 -15.33 2.34
CA ASN A 105 0.40 -16.41 2.46
C ASN A 105 0.10 -16.67 3.94
N VAL A 106 -1.18 -16.82 4.26
CA VAL A 106 -1.63 -17.28 5.58
C VAL A 106 -2.01 -18.75 5.48
N ASN A 107 -1.53 -19.53 6.46
CA ASN A 107 -1.96 -20.90 6.69
C ASN A 107 -2.44 -21.06 8.13
N HIS A 108 -3.62 -20.51 8.41
CA HIS A 108 -4.22 -20.46 9.74
C HIS A 108 -5.72 -20.74 9.69
N VAL A 109 -6.26 -21.34 10.75
CA VAL A 109 -7.70 -21.61 10.87
C VAL A 109 -8.19 -20.98 12.15
N TYR A 110 -9.08 -19.99 12.00
CA TYR A 110 -9.82 -19.40 13.11
C TYR A 110 -11.09 -20.22 13.32
N ASP A 111 -11.31 -20.67 14.56
CA ASP A 111 -12.43 -21.55 14.92
C ASP A 111 -13.06 -21.07 16.23
N SER A 112 -14.29 -20.55 16.14
CA SER A 112 -14.97 -19.96 17.29
C SER A 112 -15.50 -20.99 18.29
N GLY A 113 -15.48 -22.28 17.92
CA GLY A 113 -15.80 -23.39 18.83
C GLY A 113 -14.65 -23.74 19.77
N ILE A 114 -13.43 -23.30 19.46
CA ILE A 114 -12.22 -23.49 20.27
C ILE A 114 -11.83 -22.20 20.99
N ASP A 115 -11.93 -21.05 20.31
CA ASP A 115 -11.61 -19.73 20.87
C ASP A 115 -12.68 -18.70 20.48
N ALA A 116 -13.42 -18.18 21.46
CA ALA A 116 -14.51 -17.24 21.23
C ALA A 116 -14.06 -15.92 20.58
N SER A 117 -12.80 -15.53 20.74
CA SER A 117 -12.18 -14.37 20.10
C SER A 117 -11.88 -14.62 18.61
N ALA A 118 -11.59 -15.87 18.23
CA ALA A 118 -11.40 -16.27 16.83
C ALA A 118 -12.70 -16.24 15.99
N GLY A 119 -13.84 -15.90 16.58
CA GLY A 119 -15.10 -15.69 15.88
C GLY A 119 -15.38 -14.23 15.52
N GLU A 120 -14.63 -13.27 16.08
CA GLU A 120 -14.86 -11.83 15.86
C GLU A 120 -14.10 -11.36 14.62
N VAL A 121 -14.85 -10.95 13.59
CA VAL A 121 -14.26 -10.64 12.27
C VAL A 121 -13.28 -9.46 12.32
N SER A 122 -13.50 -8.49 13.20
CA SER A 122 -12.56 -7.40 13.46
C SER A 122 -11.23 -7.92 14.03
N GLU A 123 -11.26 -8.89 14.95
CA GLU A 123 -10.05 -9.47 15.54
C GLU A 123 -9.30 -10.35 14.51
N ILE A 124 -10.02 -11.09 13.68
CA ILE A 124 -9.42 -11.85 12.56
C ILE A 124 -8.76 -10.89 11.56
N ALA A 125 -9.40 -9.78 11.22
CA ALA A 125 -8.84 -8.78 10.31
C ALA A 125 -7.59 -8.09 10.90
N GLU A 126 -7.62 -7.76 12.20
CA GLU A 126 -6.47 -7.22 12.93
C GLU A 126 -5.30 -8.20 12.90
N ASP A 127 -5.52 -9.47 13.27
CA ASP A 127 -4.47 -10.48 13.30
C ASP A 127 -3.88 -10.75 11.90
N LEU A 128 -4.72 -10.76 10.86
CA LEU A 128 -4.26 -10.88 9.48
C LEU A 128 -3.39 -9.69 9.04
N ILE A 129 -3.70 -8.46 9.47
CA ILE A 129 -2.95 -7.25 9.09
C ILE A 129 -1.68 -7.10 9.94
N GLU A 130 -1.77 -7.31 11.24
CA GLU A 130 -0.68 -7.09 12.20
C GLU A 130 0.28 -8.27 12.23
N THR A 131 -0.22 -9.47 12.51
CA THR A 131 0.60 -10.69 12.68
C THR A 131 1.13 -11.18 11.33
N PHE A 132 0.26 -11.30 10.32
CA PHE A 132 0.65 -11.84 9.03
C PHE A 132 1.07 -10.75 8.03
N GLY A 133 0.39 -9.61 8.01
CA GLY A 133 0.71 -8.48 7.12
C GLY A 133 1.90 -7.63 7.57
N GLY A 134 2.24 -7.63 8.87
CA GLY A 134 3.33 -6.83 9.43
C GLY A 134 3.08 -5.32 9.35
N MET A 135 1.81 -4.90 9.32
CA MET A 135 1.40 -3.49 9.33
C MET A 135 0.60 -3.19 10.59
N ASN A 136 0.69 -1.98 11.12
CA ASN A 136 -0.19 -1.57 12.21
C ASN A 136 -1.54 -1.15 11.61
N GLY A 137 -2.61 -1.81 12.02
CA GLY A 137 -3.98 -1.53 11.58
C GLY A 137 -4.82 -1.03 12.74
N THR A 138 -5.44 0.14 12.62
CA THR A 138 -6.49 0.53 13.58
C THR A 138 -7.81 -0.07 13.12
N VAL A 139 -8.24 -1.15 13.75
CA VAL A 139 -9.53 -1.78 13.41
C VAL A 139 -10.66 -1.01 14.10
N GLN A 140 -11.67 -0.62 13.32
CA GLN A 140 -12.93 -0.18 13.90
C GLN A 140 -13.66 -1.41 14.44
N PRO A 141 -14.08 -1.41 15.72
CA PRO A 141 -14.81 -2.54 16.27
C PRO A 141 -16.06 -2.76 15.43
N SER A 142 -16.27 -4.02 15.06
CA SER A 142 -17.29 -4.47 14.13
C SER A 142 -18.73 -4.13 14.48
N GLY A 143 -18.96 -3.55 15.65
CA GLY A 143 -20.28 -3.44 16.27
C GLY A 143 -20.80 -4.85 16.50
N THR A 144 -20.58 -5.40 17.69
CA THR A 144 -21.20 -6.65 18.15
C THR A 144 -22.71 -6.50 18.39
N GLU A 145 -23.41 -5.66 17.62
CA GLU A 145 -24.87 -5.63 17.52
C GLU A 145 -25.31 -6.51 16.33
N ASP A 146 -25.11 -7.83 16.47
CA ASP A 146 -25.93 -8.89 15.84
C ASP A 146 -25.25 -10.28 15.83
N GLY A 147 -24.24 -10.53 16.68
CA GLY A 147 -23.77 -11.90 16.93
C GLY A 147 -23.30 -12.65 15.67
N LYS A 148 -22.87 -11.93 14.61
CA LYS A 148 -22.28 -12.53 13.40
C LYS A 148 -20.85 -12.98 13.70
N ARG A 149 -20.74 -13.99 14.56
CA ARG A 149 -19.50 -14.73 14.77
C ARG A 149 -19.32 -15.70 13.62
N LEU A 150 -18.12 -15.73 13.05
CA LEU A 150 -17.76 -16.76 12.09
C LEU A 150 -17.45 -18.03 12.86
N ASP A 151 -18.24 -19.09 12.66
CA ASP A 151 -18.00 -20.39 13.29
C ASP A 151 -16.60 -20.93 12.94
N GLN A 152 -16.20 -20.76 11.68
CA GLN A 152 -14.89 -21.18 11.21
C GLN A 152 -14.44 -20.36 9.99
N PHE A 153 -13.24 -19.77 10.07
CA PHE A 153 -12.58 -19.08 8.95
C PHE A 153 -11.23 -19.75 8.65
N LYS A 154 -11.16 -20.45 7.51
CA LYS A 154 -9.98 -21.19 7.08
C LYS A 154 -9.17 -20.38 6.08
N CYS A 155 -7.99 -19.94 6.48
CA CYS A 155 -6.95 -19.42 5.60
C CYS A 155 -5.98 -20.57 5.29
N ILE A 156 -6.24 -21.35 4.24
CA ILE A 156 -5.32 -22.43 3.83
C ILE A 156 -4.61 -22.03 2.56
N ASN A 157 -3.31 -21.74 2.66
CA ASN A 157 -2.45 -21.32 1.56
C ASN A 157 -3.08 -20.22 0.69
N ALA A 158 -3.63 -19.21 1.36
CA ALA A 158 -4.31 -18.10 0.71
C ALA A 158 -3.64 -16.79 1.05
N ASP A 159 -3.72 -15.84 0.13
CA ASP A 159 -3.10 -14.54 0.30
C ASP A 159 -3.86 -13.74 1.37
N VAL A 160 -3.13 -12.99 2.22
CA VAL A 160 -3.73 -12.16 3.28
C VAL A 160 -4.78 -11.22 2.68
N PHE A 161 -4.47 -10.63 1.52
CA PHE A 161 -5.37 -9.71 0.81
C PHE A 161 -6.66 -10.40 0.34
N GLU A 162 -6.59 -11.61 -0.24
CA GLU A 162 -7.78 -12.35 -0.68
C GLU A 162 -8.70 -12.68 0.50
N ARG A 163 -8.10 -13.01 1.65
CA ARG A 163 -8.86 -13.30 2.87
C ARG A 163 -9.49 -12.06 3.47
N LEU A 164 -8.78 -10.92 3.46
CA LEU A 164 -9.36 -9.63 3.84
C LEU A 164 -10.52 -9.23 2.91
N MET A 165 -10.39 -9.43 1.60
CA MET A 165 -11.49 -9.21 0.65
C MET A 165 -12.69 -10.13 0.91
N ALA A 166 -12.45 -11.40 1.28
CA ALA A 166 -13.53 -12.32 1.65
C ALA A 166 -14.28 -11.87 2.91
N LEU A 167 -13.55 -11.35 3.91
CA LEU A 167 -14.15 -10.78 5.13
C LEU A 167 -14.92 -9.50 4.83
N LYS A 168 -14.35 -8.61 4.00
CA LYS A 168 -15.01 -7.41 3.50
C LYS A 168 -16.35 -7.74 2.85
N LYS A 169 -16.36 -8.69 1.91
CA LYS A 169 -17.56 -9.12 1.19
C LYS A 169 -18.63 -9.74 2.10
N ALA A 170 -18.21 -10.43 3.17
CA ALA A 170 -19.14 -11.02 4.13
C ALA A 170 -19.85 -9.98 5.01
N LEU A 171 -19.26 -8.79 5.18
CA LEU A 171 -19.74 -7.76 6.13
C LEU A 171 -20.09 -6.40 5.51
N ASP A 172 -19.85 -6.21 4.20
CA ASP A 172 -20.06 -4.93 3.50
C ASP A 172 -19.26 -3.77 4.13
N TRP A 173 -18.02 -4.05 4.56
CA TRP A 173 -17.12 -3.05 5.15
C TRP A 173 -16.25 -2.35 4.12
N GLN A 174 -15.67 -1.20 4.49
CA GLN A 174 -14.59 -0.54 3.74
C GLN A 174 -13.25 -0.86 4.43
N VAL A 175 -12.22 -1.18 3.64
CA VAL A 175 -10.88 -1.56 4.11
C VAL A 175 -9.88 -0.47 3.74
#